data_AF-A0A3A0AMA1-F1
#
_entry.id   AF-A0A3A0AMA1-F1
#
_cell.length_a   1.000
_cell.length_b   1.000
_cell.length_c   1.000
_cell.angle_alpha   90.00
_cell.angle_beta   90.00
_cell.angle_gamma   90.00
#
_symmetry.space_group_name_H-M   'P 1'
#
loop_
_entity.id
_entity.type
_entity.pdbx_description
1 polymer ?
#
loop_
_entity_poly.entity_id
_entity_poly.type
_entity_poly.pdbx_seq_one_letter_code
_entity_poly.pdbx_strand_id
1 'polypeptide(L)'
;MSLPAGTPLRADPQAITLLLIDAQPMFWDSMSGSREPVMARTAHLLKLAGSVGVPVIATFEHPVERKGWLPERLERAMPANAARFVKRTYDCCGEPEIRDALLSGPGRQVAVAGAETDVCVLQSTLS
;
A
#
# COMPACT_ATOMS: atom_id res chain seq x y z
N MET A 1 13.89 7.38 -19.25
CA MET A 1 14.36 6.21 -20.03
C MET A 1 13.15 5.35 -20.36
N SER A 2 12.78 5.22 -21.64
CA SER A 2 11.65 4.39 -22.05
C SER A 2 12.11 2.93 -22.08
N LEU A 3 11.33 2.01 -21.51
CA LEU A 3 11.65 0.57 -21.56
C LEU A 3 11.55 0.09 -23.01
N PRO A 4 12.50 -0.74 -23.49
CA PRO A 4 12.44 -1.27 -24.84
C PRO A 4 11.18 -2.14 -25.00
N ALA A 5 10.51 -1.99 -26.14
CA ALA A 5 9.33 -2.76 -26.51
C ALA A 5 9.65 -4.27 -26.42
N GLY A 6 8.83 -5.01 -25.67
CA GLY A 6 8.98 -6.46 -25.51
C GLY A 6 9.61 -6.94 -24.19
N THR A 7 9.98 -6.04 -23.28
CA THR A 7 10.35 -6.46 -21.91
C THR A 7 9.11 -6.99 -21.19
N PRO A 8 9.05 -8.25 -20.73
CA PRO A 8 7.90 -8.74 -19.98
C PRO A 8 7.73 -7.91 -18.71
N LEU A 9 6.57 -7.27 -18.55
CA LEU A 9 6.21 -6.51 -17.36
C LEU A 9 6.04 -7.49 -16.19
N ARG A 10 7.13 -7.70 -15.45
CA ARG A 10 7.18 -8.52 -14.24
C ARG A 10 7.54 -7.64 -13.06
N ALA A 11 7.02 -7.98 -11.89
CA ALA A 11 7.51 -7.38 -10.66
C ALA A 11 9.00 -7.71 -10.49
N ASP A 12 9.82 -6.69 -10.35
CA ASP A 12 11.24 -6.78 -10.02
C ASP A 12 11.42 -6.35 -8.55
N PRO A 13 11.77 -7.28 -7.65
CA PRO A 13 11.96 -6.97 -6.22
C PRO A 13 12.98 -5.84 -5.96
N GLN A 14 13.89 -5.56 -6.89
CA GLN A 14 14.88 -4.49 -6.77
C GLN A 14 14.40 -3.13 -7.30
N ALA A 15 13.22 -3.08 -7.94
CA ALA A 15 12.68 -1.89 -8.60
C ALA A 15 11.20 -1.65 -8.26
N ILE A 16 10.70 -2.28 -7.18
CA ILE A 16 9.31 -2.21 -6.73
C ILE A 16 9.20 -1.72 -5.29
N THR A 17 8.16 -0.92 -5.04
CA THR A 17 7.70 -0.54 -3.69
C THR A 17 6.28 -1.07 -3.47
N LEU A 18 5.98 -1.56 -2.27
CA LEU A 18 4.61 -1.89 -1.87
C LEU A 18 3.94 -0.67 -1.23
N LEU A 19 2.86 -0.17 -1.84
CA LEU A 19 1.98 0.83 -1.28
C LEU A 19 0.73 0.14 -0.69
N LEU A 20 0.66 0.08 0.64
CA LEU A 20 -0.50 -0.40 1.38
C LEU A 20 -1.43 0.79 1.73
N ILE A 21 -2.55 0.89 1.02
CA ILE A 21 -3.48 2.01 1.11
C ILE A 21 -4.57 1.72 2.14
N ASP A 22 -4.67 2.57 3.16
CA ASP A 22 -5.83 2.68 4.06
C ASP A 22 -6.38 1.32 4.58
N ALA A 23 -5.49 0.40 4.99
CA ALA A 23 -5.86 -0.92 5.50
C ALA A 23 -6.42 -0.88 6.95
N GLN A 24 -7.32 0.07 7.22
CA GLN A 24 -7.83 0.43 8.54
C GLN A 24 -9.13 -0.34 8.89
N PRO A 25 -9.38 -0.64 10.18
CA PRO A 25 -10.57 -1.34 10.69
C PRO A 25 -11.89 -0.86 10.08
N MET A 26 -12.09 0.45 9.96
CA MET A 26 -13.34 0.99 9.43
C MET A 26 -13.69 0.44 8.03
N PHE A 27 -12.71 0.28 7.14
CA PHE A 27 -12.96 -0.26 5.79
C PHE A 27 -13.14 -1.78 5.78
N TRP A 28 -12.47 -2.48 6.70
CA TRP A 28 -12.72 -3.91 6.89
C TRP A 28 -14.13 -4.16 7.42
N ASP A 29 -14.60 -3.28 8.30
CA ASP A 29 -15.90 -3.40 8.95
C ASP A 29 -17.06 -3.12 7.98
N SER A 30 -16.87 -2.19 7.05
CA SER A 30 -17.85 -1.86 5.99
C SER A 30 -17.80 -2.79 4.78
N MET A 31 -16.74 -3.60 4.62
CA MET A 31 -16.58 -4.49 3.48
C MET A 31 -17.66 -5.58 3.40
N SER A 32 -18.09 -5.88 2.18
CA SER A 32 -19.00 -7.00 1.91
C SER A 32 -18.25 -8.34 1.88
N GLY A 33 -18.91 -9.39 2.38
CA GLY A 33 -18.35 -10.74 2.38
C GLY A 33 -17.37 -11.02 3.52
N SER A 34 -16.50 -12.02 3.35
CA SER A 34 -15.60 -12.48 4.40
C SER A 34 -14.34 -11.63 4.49
N ARG A 35 -14.02 -11.16 5.69
CA ARG A 35 -12.85 -10.32 5.98
C ARG A 35 -11.54 -11.11 6.05
N GLU A 36 -11.62 -12.34 6.56
CA GLU A 36 -10.45 -13.17 6.83
C GLU A 36 -9.58 -13.46 5.58
N PRO A 37 -10.14 -13.78 4.40
CA PRO A 37 -9.34 -14.00 3.21
C PRO A 37 -8.56 -12.76 2.74
N VAL A 38 -9.07 -11.56 2.98
CA VAL A 38 -8.35 -10.32 2.63
C VAL A 38 -7.27 -10.03 3.67
N MET A 39 -7.62 -10.12 4.96
CA MET A 39 -6.66 -10.03 6.07
C MET A 39 -5.47 -10.97 5.90
N ALA A 40 -5.73 -12.24 5.58
CA ALA A 40 -4.68 -13.25 5.39
C ALA A 40 -3.76 -12.93 4.20
N ARG A 41 -4.32 -12.46 3.08
CA ARG A 41 -3.54 -12.10 1.89
C ARG A 41 -2.72 -10.83 2.10
N THR A 42 -3.28 -9.82 2.75
CA THR A 42 -2.55 -8.59 3.11
C THR A 42 -1.41 -8.89 4.08
N ALA A 43 -1.64 -9.71 5.11
CA ALA A 43 -0.60 -10.13 6.03
C ALA A 43 0.50 -10.94 5.32
N HIS A 44 0.14 -11.81 4.38
CA HIS A 44 1.10 -12.57 3.59
C HIS A 44 1.93 -11.66 2.68
N LEU A 45 1.30 -10.68 2.03
CA LEU A 45 1.98 -9.70 1.18
C LEU A 45 3.00 -8.86 1.96
N LEU A 46 2.65 -8.40 3.17
CA LEU A 46 3.57 -7.67 4.05
C LEU A 46 4.78 -8.52 4.47
N LYS A 47 4.54 -9.78 4.85
CA LYS A 47 5.62 -10.72 5.20
C LYS A 47 6.53 -11.01 4.02
N LEU A 48 5.95 -11.18 2.83
CA LEU A 48 6.71 -11.38 1.60
C LEU A 48 7.57 -10.16 1.27
N ALA A 49 6.99 -8.95 1.34
CA ALA A 49 7.73 -7.72 1.11
C ALA A 49 8.94 -7.60 2.06
N GLY A 50 8.73 -7.88 3.34
CA GLY A 50 9.81 -7.93 4.33
C GLY A 50 10.87 -8.99 4.03
N SER A 51 10.47 -10.20 3.61
CA SER A 51 11.42 -11.29 3.36
C SER A 51 12.29 -11.09 2.11
N VAL A 52 11.79 -10.36 1.11
CA VAL A 52 12.54 -10.03 -0.11
C VAL A 52 13.13 -8.62 -0.13
N GLY A 53 12.98 -7.87 0.97
CA GLY A 53 13.55 -6.52 1.11
C GLY A 53 12.84 -5.44 0.28
N VAL A 54 11.59 -5.67 -0.13
CA VAL A 54 10.78 -4.66 -0.83
C VAL A 54 10.33 -3.59 0.16
N PRO A 55 10.61 -2.30 -0.11
CA PRO A 55 10.13 -1.20 0.74
C PRO A 55 8.60 -1.18 0.82
N VAL A 56 8.09 -0.85 2.01
CA VAL A 56 6.65 -0.73 2.25
C VAL A 56 6.33 0.70 2.68
N ILE A 57 5.32 1.28 2.03
CA ILE A 57 4.70 2.53 2.43
C ILE A 57 3.25 2.21 2.82
N ALA A 58 2.87 2.49 4.05
CA ALA A 58 1.50 2.35 4.54
C ALA A 58 0.85 3.73 4.68
N THR A 59 -0.34 3.89 4.12
CA THR A 59 -1.12 5.13 4.24
C THR A 59 -2.36 4.90 5.11
N PHE A 60 -2.80 5.99 5.74
CA PHE A 60 -3.94 6.01 6.64
C PHE A 60 -4.80 7.21 6.30
N GLU A 61 -6.07 6.99 5.98
CA GLU A 61 -7.01 8.07 5.75
C GLU A 61 -7.37 8.73 7.08
N HIS A 62 -7.31 10.05 7.09
CA HIS A 62 -7.77 10.87 8.20
C HIS A 62 -9.31 10.78 8.36
N PRO A 63 -9.85 10.89 9.60
CA PRO A 63 -9.16 10.89 10.89
C PRO A 63 -8.90 9.47 11.39
N VAL A 64 -7.69 9.22 11.87
CA VAL A 64 -7.24 7.88 12.29
C VAL A 64 -7.89 7.47 13.62
N GLU A 65 -8.27 8.43 14.46
CA GLU A 65 -8.96 8.19 15.73
C GLU A 65 -10.31 7.51 15.50
N ARG A 66 -10.94 7.76 14.35
CA ARG A 66 -12.21 7.15 13.95
C ARG A 66 -12.00 5.91 13.08
N LYS A 67 -11.07 5.97 12.14
CA LYS A 67 -10.88 4.92 11.12
C LYS A 67 -10.02 3.76 11.61
N GLY A 68 -9.16 4.02 12.61
CA GLY A 68 -8.23 3.08 13.22
C GLY A 68 -6.86 3.07 12.54
N TRP A 69 -5.85 2.57 13.25
CA TRP A 69 -4.56 2.17 12.66
C TRP A 69 -4.67 0.77 12.03
N LEU A 70 -3.56 0.11 11.70
CA LEU A 70 -3.67 -1.24 11.16
C LEU A 70 -4.20 -2.20 12.24
N PRO A 71 -4.97 -3.23 11.85
CA PRO A 71 -5.27 -4.35 12.74
C PRO A 71 -4.00 -5.02 13.25
N GLU A 72 -4.01 -5.53 14.48
CA GLU A 72 -2.83 -6.08 15.17
C GLU A 72 -2.08 -7.14 14.35
N ARG A 73 -2.81 -7.98 13.59
CA ARG A 73 -2.21 -8.98 12.70
C ARG A 73 -1.38 -8.37 11.57
N LEU A 74 -1.80 -7.22 11.04
CA LEU A 74 -1.06 -6.48 10.02
C LEU A 74 0.09 -5.70 10.65
N GLU A 75 -0.08 -5.12 11.84
CA GLU A 75 1.02 -4.51 12.60
C GLU A 75 2.15 -5.53 12.82
N ARG A 76 1.82 -6.76 13.24
CA ARG A 76 2.81 -7.85 13.41
C ARG A 76 3.46 -8.32 12.11
N ALA A 77 2.80 -8.13 10.96
CA ALA A 77 3.32 -8.52 9.65
C ALA A 77 4.15 -7.41 8.99
N MET A 78 4.03 -6.18 9.47
CA MET A 78 4.65 -5.00 8.88
C MET A 78 6.18 -5.06 9.00
N PRO A 79 6.93 -4.82 7.91
CA PRO A 79 8.39 -4.66 7.99
C PRO A 79 8.77 -3.49 8.90
N ALA A 80 9.83 -3.65 9.70
CA ALA A 80 10.24 -2.65 10.68
C ALA A 80 10.62 -1.28 10.08
N ASN A 81 11.05 -1.27 8.81
CA ASN A 81 11.42 -0.07 8.07
C ASN A 81 10.28 0.50 7.20
N ALA A 82 9.03 0.05 7.40
CA ALA A 82 7.90 0.58 6.64
C ALA A 82 7.63 2.05 6.98
N ALA A 83 7.49 2.87 5.94
CA ALA A 83 7.08 4.26 6.09
C ALA A 83 5.57 4.34 6.34
N ARG A 84 5.13 5.32 7.15
CA ARG A 84 3.72 5.49 7.53
C ARG A 84 3.30 6.94 7.33
N PHE A 85 2.21 7.16 6.62
CA PHE A 85 1.69 8.51 6.35
C PHE A 85 0.19 8.60 6.62
N VAL A 86 -0.24 9.69 7.24
CA VAL A 86 -1.67 10.03 7.34
C VAL A 86 -2.00 10.98 6.20
N LYS A 87 -3.03 10.65 5.41
CA LYS A 87 -3.47 11.45 4.26
C LYS A 87 -4.88 12.01 4.45
N ARG A 88 -5.14 13.14 3.78
CA ARG A 88 -6.44 13.81 3.67
C ARG A 88 -7.02 13.69 2.26
N THR A 89 -6.19 13.43 1.26
CA THR A 89 -6.65 13.13 -0.11
C THR A 89 -6.96 11.63 -0.28
N TYR A 90 -7.86 11.32 -1.21
CA TYR A 90 -8.10 9.93 -1.63
C TYR A 90 -6.93 9.41 -2.47
N ASP A 91 -6.48 10.21 -3.45
CA ASP A 91 -5.25 10.00 -4.21
C ASP A 91 -4.00 10.20 -3.35
N CYS A 92 -3.22 9.14 -3.14
CA CYS A 92 -1.94 9.19 -2.41
C CYS A 92 -0.92 10.14 -3.05
N CYS A 93 -0.92 10.30 -4.38
CA CYS A 93 -0.02 11.21 -5.08
C CYS A 93 -0.38 12.70 -4.89
N GLY A 94 -1.59 12.96 -4.39
CA GLY A 94 -2.04 14.29 -3.96
C GLY A 94 -1.39 14.78 -2.67
N GLU A 95 -0.79 13.88 -1.88
CA GLU A 95 0.00 14.23 -0.70
C GLU A 95 1.49 14.33 -1.07
N PRO A 96 2.13 15.51 -0.94
CA PRO A 96 3.53 15.68 -1.33
C PRO A 96 4.48 14.69 -0.65
N GLU A 97 4.30 14.43 0.64
CA GLU A 97 5.18 13.52 1.41
C GLU A 97 5.09 12.07 0.91
N ILE A 98 3.91 11.61 0.53
CA ILE A 98 3.70 10.24 0.02
C ILE A 98 4.24 10.13 -1.40
N ARG A 99 3.97 11.12 -2.25
CA ARG A 99 4.52 11.18 -3.61
C ARG A 99 6.04 11.19 -3.57
N ASP A 100 6.64 12.01 -2.73
CA ASP A 100 8.09 12.15 -2.66
C ASP A 100 8.73 10.86 -2.09
N ALA A 101 8.06 10.17 -1.15
CA ALA A 101 8.48 8.85 -0.70
C ALA A 101 8.42 7.78 -1.80
N LEU A 102 7.36 7.77 -2.63
CA LEU A 102 7.24 6.87 -3.79
C LEU A 102 8.34 7.15 -4.83
N LEU A 103 8.62 8.43 -5.12
CA LEU A 103 9.67 8.84 -6.07
C LEU A 103 11.08 8.56 -5.57
N SER A 104 11.27 8.51 -4.26
CA SER A 104 12.54 8.14 -3.61
C SER A 104 12.72 6.62 -3.51
N GLY A 105 11.68 5.84 -3.79
CA GLY A 105 11.70 4.40 -3.78
C GLY A 105 12.52 3.80 -4.93
N PRO A 106 12.83 2.49 -4.87
CA PRO A 106 13.54 1.81 -5.93
C PRO A 106 12.70 1.75 -7.21
N GLY A 107 13.28 2.19 -8.33
CA GLY A 107 12.72 1.97 -9.66
C GLY A 107 11.44 2.77 -9.93
N ARG A 108 10.52 2.15 -10.67
CA ARG A 108 9.25 2.77 -11.11
C ARG A 108 8.03 1.89 -10.89
N GLN A 109 8.20 0.72 -10.26
CA GLN A 109 7.10 -0.21 -10.04
C GLN A 109 6.49 0.03 -8.66
N VAL A 110 5.17 0.03 -8.61
CA VAL A 110 4.43 0.11 -7.35
C VAL A 110 3.46 -1.06 -7.32
N ALA A 111 3.61 -1.95 -6.33
CA ALA A 111 2.57 -2.89 -5.98
C ALA A 111 1.56 -2.16 -5.09
N VAL A 112 0.28 -2.21 -5.45
CA VAL A 112 -0.78 -1.52 -4.69
C VAL A 112 -1.71 -2.56 -4.08
N ALA A 113 -1.99 -2.40 -2.79
CA ALA A 113 -3.00 -3.17 -2.08
C ALA A 113 -3.67 -2.25 -1.05
N GLY A 114 -4.92 -2.51 -0.68
CA GLY A 114 -5.58 -1.64 0.29
C GLY A 114 -7.07 -1.52 0.10
N ALA A 115 -7.62 -0.44 0.66
CA ALA A 115 -9.01 -0.06 0.56
C ALA A 115 -9.16 1.45 0.29
N GLU A 116 -10.30 1.94 -0.18
CA GLU A 116 -11.28 1.16 -0.95
C GLU A 116 -10.80 1.04 -2.41
N THR A 117 -11.10 -0.11 -3.04
CA THR A 117 -10.63 -0.45 -4.39
C THR A 117 -10.99 0.62 -5.42
N ASP A 118 -12.20 1.16 -5.32
CA ASP A 118 -12.83 2.11 -6.24
C ASP A 118 -12.64 3.58 -5.86
N VAL A 119 -11.98 3.87 -4.73
CA VAL A 119 -11.72 5.24 -4.27
C VAL A 119 -10.23 5.48 -4.11
N CYS A 120 -9.66 5.20 -2.94
CA CYS A 120 -8.26 5.52 -2.65
C CYS A 120 -7.30 4.71 -3.51
N VAL A 121 -7.58 3.42 -3.74
CA VAL A 121 -6.77 2.58 -4.61
C VAL A 121 -6.87 3.06 -6.05
N LEU A 122 -8.09 3.16 -6.60
CA LEU A 122 -8.31 3.60 -7.98
C LEU A 122 -7.66 4.95 -8.27
N GLN A 123 -7.93 5.97 -7.46
CA GLN A 123 -7.39 7.31 -7.70
C GLN A 123 -5.87 7.33 -7.62
N SER A 124 -5.27 6.64 -6.63
CA SER A 124 -3.81 6.56 -6.53
C SER A 124 -3.16 5.81 -7.69
N THR A 125 -3.85 4.82 -8.27
CA THR A 125 -3.31 4.04 -9.41
C THR A 125 -3.40 4.76 -10.76
N LEU A 126 -4.24 5.80 -10.86
CA LEU A 126 -4.43 6.58 -12.09
C LEU A 126 -3.51 7.81 -12.18
N SER A 127 -2.83 8.16 -11.08
CA SER A 127 -1.99 9.36 -10.94
C SER A 127 -0.54 9.17 -11.36
#